data_AF-A0A1Z9QBQ2-F1
#
_entry.id   AF-A0A1Z9QBQ2-F1
#
_cell.length_a   1.000
_cell.length_b   1.000
_cell.length_c   1.000
_cell.angle_alpha   90.00
_cell.angle_beta   90.00
_cell.angle_gamma   90.00
#
_symmetry.space_group_name_H-M   'P 1'
#
loop_
_entity.id
_entity.type
_entity.pdbx_description
1 polymer ?
#
loop_
_entity_poly.entity_id
_entity_poly.type
_entity_poly.pdbx_seq_one_letter_code
_entity_poly.pdbx_strand_id
1 'polypeptide(L)'
;MSESNSTGRPDEWLSNLAQLGDLARVRLLLLVERTELGVGELATASQLPQSTVSRHLKALHEHGWIAKRSEGTASLYRLPVDALDPDLRRLWETTRDRLESSPVFLDDASRLKEVLASRRSDSQAFFGRIGGEWHEVRHELFGTGFGVDAMLGLLDPDWVVADLGCGTGDAAERLAPIVAEVVAVDRERAMLEASRKRLGEFNNIRFVEGDLLDLDLESESVDAAVMMLVLHHLPEPAAAISEAARIIRPGGVLLVVDMVAHDRDTYQLTMGHEHLGFEESTILELGERGGFGRVCWRRLRPMPGGKGPGLFAASLFKRS
;
A
#
# COMPACT_ATOMS: atom_id res chain seq x y z
N MET A 1 -37.75 -16.18 26.89
CA MET A 1 -38.45 -15.28 25.94
C MET A 1 -38.89 -14.05 26.71
N SER A 2 -38.02 -13.05 26.78
CA SER A 2 -38.35 -11.73 27.30
C SER A 2 -38.52 -10.81 26.09
N GLU A 3 -39.76 -10.65 25.64
CA GLU A 3 -40.12 -9.59 24.68
C GLU A 3 -39.98 -8.25 25.40
N SER A 4 -38.84 -7.58 25.21
CA SER A 4 -38.70 -6.16 25.50
C SER A 4 -39.49 -5.40 24.43
N ASN A 5 -40.79 -5.28 24.63
CA ASN A 5 -41.65 -4.44 23.82
C ASN A 5 -41.26 -2.99 24.12
N SER A 6 -40.38 -2.41 23.30
CA SER A 6 -40.03 -0.99 23.33
C SER A 6 -41.21 -0.18 22.79
N THR A 7 -42.33 -0.16 23.51
CA THR A 7 -43.32 0.89 23.33
C THR A 7 -42.67 2.19 23.80
N GLY A 8 -42.04 2.91 22.87
CA GLY A 8 -41.51 4.24 23.09
C GLY A 8 -42.56 5.10 23.79
N ARG A 9 -42.14 5.90 24.77
CA ARG A 9 -43.07 6.73 25.54
C ARG A 9 -43.87 7.60 24.56
N PRO A 10 -45.18 7.82 24.77
CA PRO A 10 -45.99 8.67 23.88
C PRO A 10 -45.34 10.03 23.59
N ASP A 11 -44.64 10.60 24.59
CA ASP A 11 -43.91 11.86 24.47
C ASP A 11 -42.74 11.79 23.48
N GLU A 12 -42.04 10.66 23.40
CA GLU A 12 -40.92 10.42 22.49
C GLU A 12 -41.38 10.30 21.04
N TRP A 13 -42.49 9.58 20.81
CA TRP A 13 -43.13 9.49 19.50
C TRP A 13 -43.62 10.86 19.00
N LEU A 14 -44.30 11.62 19.87
CA LEU A 14 -44.76 12.97 19.55
C LEU A 14 -43.58 13.93 19.31
N SER A 15 -42.48 13.79 20.04
CA SER A 15 -41.27 14.59 19.81
C SER A 15 -40.65 14.30 18.45
N ASN A 16 -40.64 13.04 18.01
CA ASN A 16 -40.16 12.63 16.69
C ASN A 16 -41.06 13.13 15.56
N LEU A 17 -42.38 13.07 15.72
CA LEU A 17 -43.32 13.69 14.80
C LEU A 17 -43.11 15.21 14.72
N ALA A 18 -42.86 15.87 15.85
CA ALA A 18 -42.55 17.29 15.88
C ALA A 18 -41.25 17.64 15.14
N GLN A 19 -40.33 16.69 14.94
CA GLN A 19 -39.14 16.90 14.11
C GLN A 19 -39.48 17.11 12.62
N LEU A 20 -40.43 16.34 12.10
CA LEU A 20 -40.87 16.42 10.72
C LEU A 20 -41.90 17.52 10.46
N GLY A 21 -42.45 18.14 11.51
CA GLY A 21 -43.38 19.27 11.40
C GLY A 21 -42.77 20.58 10.89
N ASP A 22 -41.45 20.65 10.68
CA ASP A 22 -40.76 21.82 10.14
C ASP A 22 -40.18 21.50 8.77
N LEU A 23 -40.61 22.27 7.77
CA LEU A 23 -40.20 22.09 6.38
C LEU A 23 -38.67 22.16 6.19
N ALA A 24 -37.96 23.01 6.94
CA ALA A 24 -36.51 23.10 6.85
C ALA A 24 -35.83 21.79 7.32
N ARG A 25 -36.33 21.15 8.38
CA ARG A 25 -35.80 19.85 8.84
C ARG A 25 -36.02 18.75 7.81
N VAL A 26 -37.21 18.69 7.23
CA VAL A 26 -37.53 17.69 6.19
C VAL A 26 -36.66 17.89 4.94
N ARG A 27 -36.44 19.15 4.52
CA ARG A 27 -35.53 19.48 3.40
C ARG A 27 -34.11 19.02 3.67
N LEU A 28 -33.58 19.28 4.88
CA LEU A 28 -32.23 18.85 5.26
C LEU A 28 -32.10 17.33 5.33
N LEU A 29 -33.11 16.62 5.84
CA LEU A 29 -33.12 15.15 5.88
C LEU A 29 -33.00 14.55 4.47
N LEU A 30 -33.74 15.09 3.49
CA LEU A 30 -33.68 14.62 2.10
C LEU A 30 -32.29 14.83 1.47
N LEU A 31 -31.62 15.92 1.82
CA LEU A 31 -30.27 16.21 1.33
C LEU A 31 -29.24 15.23 1.92
N VAL A 32 -29.28 14.99 3.24
CA VAL A 32 -28.33 14.12 3.95
C VAL A 32 -28.66 12.63 3.85
N GLU A 33 -29.83 12.27 3.31
CA GLU A 33 -30.16 10.90 2.86
C GLU A 33 -29.36 10.53 1.61
N ARG A 34 -29.24 11.47 0.67
CA ARG A 34 -28.61 11.22 -0.64
C ARG A 34 -27.09 11.10 -0.54
N THR A 35 -26.46 11.86 0.35
CA THR A 35 -25.00 11.90 0.52
C THR A 35 -24.62 12.58 1.84
N GLU A 36 -23.41 12.33 2.33
CA GLU A 36 -22.87 13.03 3.49
C GLU A 36 -22.51 14.47 3.14
N LEU A 37 -23.00 15.42 3.94
CA LEU A 37 -22.84 16.86 3.70
C LEU A 37 -22.44 17.61 4.96
N GLY A 38 -21.59 18.61 4.80
CA GLY A 38 -21.27 19.59 5.82
C GLY A 38 -22.32 20.69 5.95
N VAL A 39 -22.26 21.46 7.05
CA VAL A 39 -23.20 22.58 7.32
C VAL A 39 -23.21 23.62 6.20
N GLY A 40 -22.03 23.95 5.66
CA GLY A 40 -21.91 24.92 4.57
C GLY A 40 -22.55 24.43 3.27
N GLU A 41 -22.33 23.16 2.91
CA GLU A 41 -22.92 22.53 1.72
C GLU A 41 -24.46 22.48 1.84
N LEU A 42 -24.97 22.10 3.01
CA LEU A 42 -26.40 22.08 3.32
C LEU A 42 -27.04 23.46 3.26
N ALA A 43 -26.37 24.49 3.78
CA ALA A 43 -26.83 25.87 3.71
C ALA A 43 -26.93 26.36 2.27
N THR A 44 -25.94 26.06 1.42
CA THR A 44 -25.96 26.40 0.00
C THR A 44 -27.09 25.66 -0.73
N ALA A 45 -27.20 24.34 -0.54
CA ALA A 45 -28.21 23.52 -1.21
C ALA A 45 -29.65 23.90 -0.83
N SER A 46 -29.90 24.19 0.46
CA SER A 46 -31.22 24.59 0.97
C SER A 46 -31.50 26.10 0.90
N GLN A 47 -30.51 26.92 0.55
CA GLN A 47 -30.57 28.39 0.63
C GLN A 47 -31.02 28.91 2.02
N LEU A 48 -30.61 28.20 3.06
CA LEU A 48 -30.86 28.59 4.45
C LEU A 48 -29.58 29.16 5.08
N PRO A 49 -29.67 30.09 6.04
CA PRO A 49 -28.52 30.52 6.81
C PRO A 49 -27.83 29.34 7.52
N GLN A 50 -26.49 29.34 7.57
CA GLN A 50 -25.73 28.28 8.25
C GLN A 50 -26.11 28.11 9.73
N SER A 51 -26.44 29.21 10.42
CA SER A 51 -26.93 29.19 11.80
C SER A 51 -28.26 28.44 11.93
N THR A 52 -29.18 28.64 10.98
CA THR A 52 -30.46 27.91 10.89
C THR A 52 -30.22 26.43 10.64
N VAL A 53 -29.38 26.09 9.65
CA VAL A 53 -29.03 24.69 9.33
C VAL A 53 -28.41 23.99 10.53
N SER A 54 -27.40 24.60 11.17
CA SER A 54 -26.74 24.04 12.36
C SER A 54 -27.72 23.76 13.49
N ARG A 55 -28.64 24.69 13.77
CA ARG A 55 -29.71 24.51 14.78
C ARG A 55 -30.60 23.31 14.46
N HIS A 56 -31.03 23.16 13.21
CA HIS A 56 -31.90 22.04 12.81
C HIS A 56 -31.17 20.70 12.80
N LEU A 57 -29.90 20.66 12.37
CA LEU A 57 -29.07 19.45 12.43
C LEU A 57 -28.83 19.01 13.86
N LYS A 58 -28.59 19.95 14.79
CA LYS A 58 -28.47 19.64 16.22
C LYS A 58 -29.73 18.94 16.74
N ALA A 59 -30.91 19.49 16.45
CA ALA A 59 -32.18 18.90 16.86
C ALA A 59 -32.38 17.50 16.25
N LEU A 60 -32.13 17.34 14.95
CA LEU A 60 -32.25 16.05 14.25
C LEU A 60 -31.27 15.00 14.83
N HIS A 61 -30.05 15.40 15.17
CA HIS A 61 -29.05 14.51 15.75
C HIS A 61 -29.41 14.08 17.18
N GLU A 62 -29.85 15.02 18.02
CA GLU A 62 -30.29 14.73 19.40
C GLU A 62 -31.48 13.75 19.45
N HIS A 63 -32.31 13.74 18.40
CA HIS A 63 -33.46 12.83 18.27
C HIS A 63 -33.15 11.60 17.42
N GLY A 64 -31.87 11.33 17.10
CA GLY A 64 -31.45 10.10 16.43
C GLY A 64 -31.77 10.00 14.94
N TRP A 65 -32.25 11.07 14.30
CA TRP A 65 -32.54 11.06 12.86
C TRP A 65 -31.26 11.03 12.02
N ILE A 66 -30.21 11.73 12.43
CA ILE A 66 -28.98 11.83 11.64
C ILE A 66 -27.76 11.42 12.45
N ALA A 67 -26.83 10.75 11.76
CA ALA A 67 -25.49 10.51 12.25
C ALA A 67 -24.58 11.70 11.94
N LYS A 68 -23.60 11.93 12.82
CA LYS A 68 -22.58 12.96 12.67
C LYS A 68 -21.20 12.31 12.67
N ARG A 69 -20.36 12.62 11.67
CA ARG A 69 -18.95 12.23 11.61
C ARG A 69 -18.08 13.49 11.57
N SER A 70 -16.99 13.48 12.35
CA SER A 70 -15.98 14.54 12.29
C SER A 70 -14.88 14.15 11.30
N GLU A 71 -14.54 15.05 10.38
CA GLU A 71 -13.46 14.89 9.42
C GLU A 71 -12.60 16.16 9.43
N GLY A 72 -11.47 16.10 10.15
CA GLY A 72 -10.67 17.28 10.48
C GLY A 72 -11.48 18.31 11.29
N THR A 73 -11.57 19.53 10.79
CA THR A 73 -12.37 20.62 11.38
C THR A 73 -13.83 20.63 10.91
N ALA A 74 -14.20 19.78 9.96
CA ALA A 74 -15.55 19.71 9.40
C ALA A 74 -16.41 18.65 10.11
N SER A 75 -17.71 18.94 10.26
CA SER A 75 -18.72 17.98 10.69
C SER A 75 -19.62 17.62 9.51
N LEU A 76 -19.65 16.34 9.16
CA LEU A 76 -20.48 15.79 8.10
C LEU A 76 -21.69 15.07 8.72
N TYR A 77 -22.83 15.21 8.07
CA TYR A 77 -24.10 14.64 8.53
C TYR A 77 -24.68 13.71 7.48
N ARG A 78 -25.31 12.62 7.95
CA ARG A 78 -25.99 11.62 7.12
C ARG A 78 -27.28 11.17 7.78
N LEU A 79 -28.31 10.86 6.99
CA LEU A 79 -29.47 10.10 7.42
C LEU A 79 -29.23 8.60 7.17
N PRO A 80 -28.95 7.78 8.19
CA PRO A 80 -28.74 6.36 8.00
C PRO A 80 -30.09 5.63 7.98
N VAL A 81 -30.84 5.74 6.88
CA VAL A 81 -32.21 5.19 6.75
C VAL A 81 -32.30 3.72 7.19
N ASP A 82 -31.27 2.92 6.88
CA ASP A 82 -31.23 1.50 7.25
C ASP A 82 -31.00 1.21 8.72
N ALA A 83 -30.40 2.16 9.44
CA ALA A 83 -30.09 2.05 10.88
C ALA A 83 -31.08 2.85 11.76
N LEU A 84 -32.06 3.52 11.16
CA LEU A 84 -33.14 4.15 11.91
C LEU A 84 -34.00 3.09 12.59
N ASP A 85 -34.60 3.50 13.71
CA ASP A 85 -35.71 2.76 14.30
C ASP A 85 -36.80 2.47 13.24
N PRO A 86 -37.38 1.25 13.19
CA PRO A 86 -38.34 0.86 12.16
C PRO A 86 -39.55 1.79 12.03
N ASP A 87 -40.01 2.39 13.12
CA ASP A 87 -41.16 3.30 13.07
C ASP A 87 -40.77 4.68 12.54
N LEU A 88 -39.58 5.18 12.92
CA LEU A 88 -39.03 6.42 12.35
C LEU A 88 -38.72 6.27 10.86
N ARG A 89 -38.22 5.11 10.45
CA ARG A 89 -37.98 4.77 9.06
C ARG A 89 -39.28 4.85 8.25
N ARG A 90 -40.35 4.17 8.69
CA ARG A 90 -41.66 4.21 8.02
C ARG A 90 -42.22 5.62 7.93
N LEU A 91 -42.08 6.40 9.00
CA LEU A 91 -42.53 7.79 9.05
C LEU A 91 -41.76 8.67 8.05
N TRP A 92 -40.43 8.49 7.96
CA TRP A 92 -39.61 9.19 6.99
C TRP A 92 -39.95 8.81 5.57
N GLU A 93 -40.01 7.52 5.25
CA GLU A 93 -40.33 7.02 3.90
C GLU A 93 -41.67 7.58 3.41
N THR A 94 -42.71 7.54 4.27
CA THR A 94 -44.02 8.11 3.94
C THR A 94 -43.96 9.62 3.69
N THR A 95 -43.17 10.35 4.49
CA THR A 95 -43.02 11.81 4.39
C THR A 95 -42.23 12.19 3.14
N ARG A 96 -41.13 11.49 2.87
CA ARG A 96 -40.27 11.65 1.70
C ARG A 96 -41.05 11.44 0.42
N ASP A 97 -41.72 10.29 0.28
CA ASP A 97 -42.43 9.91 -0.95
C ASP A 97 -43.57 10.89 -1.28
N ARG A 98 -44.13 11.56 -0.26
CA ARG A 98 -45.17 12.60 -0.43
C ARG A 98 -44.61 13.96 -0.84
N LEU A 99 -43.40 14.30 -0.41
CA LEU A 99 -42.87 15.66 -0.51
C LEU A 99 -41.75 15.81 -1.55
N GLU A 100 -41.03 14.74 -1.90
CA GLU A 100 -39.87 14.80 -2.78
C GLU A 100 -40.17 15.33 -4.18
N SER A 101 -41.42 15.17 -4.65
CA SER A 101 -41.88 15.68 -5.94
C SER A 101 -42.30 17.15 -5.91
N SER A 102 -42.27 17.80 -4.75
CA SER A 102 -42.66 19.21 -4.62
C SER A 102 -41.54 20.14 -5.11
N PRO A 103 -41.88 21.30 -5.71
CA PRO A 103 -40.90 22.19 -6.34
C PRO A 103 -39.71 22.57 -5.44
N VAL A 104 -39.97 22.88 -4.18
CA VAL A 104 -38.93 23.27 -3.20
C VAL A 104 -37.87 22.18 -3.02
N PHE A 105 -38.26 20.91 -3.03
CA PHE A 105 -37.32 19.78 -2.87
C PHE A 105 -36.58 19.46 -4.17
N LEU A 106 -37.24 19.61 -5.32
CA LEU A 106 -36.60 19.48 -6.62
C LEU A 106 -35.53 20.57 -6.83
N ASP A 107 -35.81 21.79 -6.39
CA ASP A 107 -34.87 22.91 -6.44
C ASP A 107 -33.66 22.65 -5.53
N ASP A 108 -33.88 22.17 -4.31
CA ASP A 108 -32.81 21.76 -3.39
C ASP A 108 -31.95 20.65 -3.99
N ALA A 109 -32.58 19.65 -4.62
CA ALA A 109 -31.88 18.56 -5.28
C ALA A 109 -31.06 19.04 -6.49
N SER A 110 -31.54 20.05 -7.23
CA SER A 110 -30.79 20.67 -8.32
C SER A 110 -29.55 21.40 -7.78
N ARG A 111 -29.71 22.23 -6.75
CA ARG A 111 -28.58 22.92 -6.10
C ARG A 111 -27.59 21.95 -5.46
N LEU A 112 -28.06 20.84 -4.90
CA LEU A 112 -27.19 19.79 -4.39
C LEU A 112 -26.27 19.24 -5.49
N LYS A 113 -26.79 19.03 -6.70
CA LYS A 113 -25.95 18.60 -7.84
C LYS A 113 -24.84 19.61 -8.13
N GLU A 114 -25.14 20.90 -8.08
CA GLU A 114 -24.14 21.97 -8.28
C GLU A 114 -23.08 21.99 -7.17
N VAL A 115 -23.49 21.86 -5.91
CA VAL A 115 -22.58 21.78 -4.75
C VAL A 115 -21.64 20.58 -4.88
N LEU A 116 -22.17 19.41 -5.23
CA LEU A 116 -21.35 18.20 -5.43
C LEU A 116 -20.42 18.32 -6.64
N ALA A 117 -20.85 18.99 -7.71
CA ALA A 117 -19.98 19.29 -8.86
C ALA A 117 -18.81 20.21 -8.46
N SER A 118 -19.07 21.24 -7.63
CA SER A 118 -18.03 22.12 -7.09
C SER A 118 -17.02 21.36 -6.23
N ARG A 119 -17.49 20.43 -5.37
CA ARG A 119 -16.62 19.59 -4.52
C ARG A 119 -15.59 18.78 -5.32
N ARG A 120 -16.00 18.27 -6.49
CA ARG A 120 -15.12 17.54 -7.42
C ARG A 120 -14.12 18.48 -8.08
N SER A 121 -14.56 19.68 -8.48
CA SER A 121 -13.69 20.72 -9.06
C SER A 121 -12.61 21.18 -8.06
N ASP A 122 -12.96 21.37 -6.79
CA ASP A 122 -12.01 21.77 -5.74
C ASP A 122 -10.93 20.71 -5.50
N SER A 123 -11.31 19.43 -5.54
CA SER A 123 -10.36 18.31 -5.46
C SER A 123 -9.43 18.28 -6.68
N GLN A 124 -9.97 18.47 -7.89
CA GLN A 124 -9.16 18.56 -9.11
C GLN A 124 -8.24 19.79 -9.11
N ALA A 125 -8.69 20.93 -8.58
CA ALA A 125 -7.88 22.13 -8.41
C ALA A 125 -6.78 21.94 -7.35
N PHE A 126 -7.03 21.15 -6.29
CA PHE A 126 -6.00 20.75 -5.34
C PHE A 126 -4.91 19.91 -6.03
N PHE A 127 -5.27 18.85 -6.75
CA PHE A 127 -4.29 18.04 -7.50
C PHE A 127 -3.62 18.83 -8.63
N GLY A 128 -4.33 19.75 -9.28
CA GLY A 128 -3.77 20.64 -10.29
C GLY A 128 -2.74 21.63 -9.72
N ARG A 129 -2.94 22.10 -8.48
CA ARG A 129 -1.99 22.97 -7.77
C ARG A 129 -0.76 22.20 -7.26
N ILE A 130 -0.96 20.97 -6.80
CA ILE A 130 0.10 20.15 -6.17
C ILE A 130 0.79 19.22 -7.17
N GLY A 131 0.35 19.16 -8.43
CA GLY A 131 0.90 18.21 -9.42
C GLY A 131 2.43 18.23 -9.56
N GLY A 132 3.06 19.41 -9.41
CA GLY A 132 4.52 19.55 -9.41
C GLY A 132 5.23 19.19 -8.10
N GLU A 133 4.49 19.15 -6.99
CA GLU A 133 4.98 18.94 -5.61
C GLU A 133 4.45 17.62 -5.00
N TRP A 134 3.69 16.84 -5.77
CA TRP A 134 3.04 15.63 -5.26
C TRP A 134 4.05 14.60 -4.77
N HIS A 135 5.22 14.56 -5.41
CA HIS A 135 6.32 13.71 -4.98
C HIS A 135 6.77 14.08 -3.57
N GLU A 136 7.00 15.36 -3.29
CA GLU A 136 7.40 15.92 -1.99
C GLU A 136 6.32 15.68 -0.93
N VAL A 137 5.05 15.99 -1.24
CA VAL A 137 3.91 15.75 -0.33
C VAL A 137 3.78 14.28 0.01
N ARG A 138 3.95 13.37 -0.96
CA ARG A 138 3.93 11.93 -0.72
C ARG A 138 5.08 11.49 0.19
N HIS A 139 6.29 12.02 -0.02
CA HIS A 139 7.44 11.71 0.83
C HIS A 139 7.27 12.22 2.25
N GLU A 140 6.69 13.41 2.44
CA GLU A 140 6.39 13.95 3.77
C GLU A 140 5.37 13.07 4.52
N LEU A 141 4.31 12.63 3.83
CA LEU A 141 3.23 11.86 4.44
C LEU A 141 3.59 10.40 4.73
N PHE A 142 4.36 9.77 3.85
CA PHE A 142 4.55 8.31 3.85
C PHE A 142 6.02 7.87 3.85
N GLY A 143 6.96 8.81 3.83
CA GLY A 143 8.39 8.53 3.65
C GLY A 143 8.74 7.98 2.27
N THR A 144 9.95 7.46 2.14
CA THR A 144 10.51 6.94 0.88
C THR A 144 10.48 5.40 0.78
N GLY A 145 10.32 4.70 1.90
CA GLY A 145 10.69 3.27 2.03
C GLY A 145 9.65 2.26 1.52
N PHE A 146 8.38 2.60 1.48
CA PHE A 146 7.30 1.64 1.24
C PHE A 146 7.16 1.17 -0.22
N GLY A 147 7.72 1.92 -1.19
CA GLY A 147 7.49 1.67 -2.61
C GLY A 147 8.10 0.35 -3.08
N VAL A 148 9.36 0.10 -2.73
CA VAL A 148 10.08 -1.12 -3.14
C VAL A 148 9.51 -2.34 -2.42
N ASP A 149 9.25 -2.22 -1.12
CA ASP A 149 8.72 -3.34 -0.31
C ASP A 149 7.31 -3.73 -0.77
N ALA A 150 6.46 -2.77 -1.14
CA ALA A 150 5.15 -3.07 -1.71
C ALA A 150 5.23 -3.80 -3.07
N MET A 151 6.26 -3.51 -3.89
CA MET A 151 6.46 -4.21 -5.17
C MET A 151 6.90 -5.67 -4.98
N LEU A 152 7.45 -6.04 -3.83
CA LEU A 152 7.76 -7.44 -3.52
C LEU A 152 6.51 -8.30 -3.40
N GLY A 153 5.32 -7.72 -3.16
CA GLY A 153 4.04 -8.43 -3.19
C GLY A 153 3.63 -8.98 -4.57
N LEU A 154 4.46 -8.78 -5.61
CA LEU A 154 4.33 -9.48 -6.90
C LEU A 154 4.95 -10.89 -6.88
N LEU A 155 5.74 -11.22 -5.85
CA LEU A 155 6.24 -12.57 -5.62
C LEU A 155 5.08 -13.46 -5.16
N ASP A 156 5.16 -14.73 -5.52
CA ASP A 156 4.22 -15.73 -5.02
C ASP A 156 4.54 -16.02 -3.54
N PRO A 157 3.56 -15.93 -2.63
CA PRO A 157 3.77 -16.20 -1.21
C PRO A 157 4.17 -17.64 -0.91
N ASP A 158 3.97 -18.59 -1.82
CA ASP A 158 4.38 -19.98 -1.64
C ASP A 158 5.84 -20.24 -2.07
N TRP A 159 6.55 -19.22 -2.57
CA TRP A 159 7.93 -19.38 -3.04
C TRP A 159 8.94 -19.63 -1.93
N VAL A 160 9.95 -20.43 -2.28
CA VAL A 160 11.21 -20.54 -1.55
C VAL A 160 12.26 -19.70 -2.27
N VAL A 161 12.86 -18.74 -1.57
CA VAL A 161 13.85 -17.81 -2.16
C VAL A 161 15.21 -17.96 -1.49
N ALA A 162 16.27 -18.17 -2.27
CA ALA A 162 17.63 -18.20 -1.76
C ALA A 162 18.28 -16.80 -1.73
N ASP A 163 18.83 -16.40 -0.59
CA ASP A 163 19.69 -15.21 -0.44
C ASP A 163 21.15 -15.68 -0.41
N LEU A 164 21.82 -15.63 -1.57
CA LEU A 164 23.14 -16.21 -1.81
C LEU A 164 24.23 -15.17 -1.49
N GLY A 165 24.95 -15.38 -0.39
CA GLY A 165 25.85 -14.39 0.22
C GLY A 165 25.05 -13.40 1.08
N CYS A 166 24.20 -13.91 1.97
CA CYS A 166 23.21 -13.11 2.68
C CYS A 166 23.81 -12.05 3.62
N GLY A 167 25.09 -12.20 4.01
CA GLY A 167 25.76 -11.29 4.93
C GLY A 167 24.98 -11.14 6.24
N THR A 168 24.65 -9.90 6.60
CA THR A 168 23.84 -9.59 7.80
C THR A 168 22.32 -9.63 7.56
N GLY A 169 21.87 -10.02 6.36
CA GLY A 169 20.47 -10.35 6.07
C GLY A 169 19.61 -9.22 5.50
N ASP A 170 20.18 -8.24 4.81
CA ASP A 170 19.42 -7.11 4.25
C ASP A 170 18.35 -7.53 3.21
N ALA A 171 18.66 -8.53 2.37
CA ALA A 171 17.67 -9.07 1.42
C ALA A 171 16.69 -10.02 2.14
N ALA A 172 17.21 -10.93 2.97
CA ALA A 172 16.38 -11.84 3.77
C ALA A 172 15.31 -11.11 4.62
N GLU A 173 15.64 -9.97 5.25
CA GLU A 173 14.71 -9.14 6.04
C GLU A 173 13.50 -8.68 5.21
N ARG A 174 13.71 -8.33 3.94
CA ARG A 174 12.66 -7.83 3.04
C ARG A 174 11.85 -8.96 2.41
N LEU A 175 12.47 -10.13 2.22
CA LEU A 175 11.85 -11.30 1.60
C LEU A 175 11.00 -12.08 2.60
N ALA A 176 11.47 -12.26 3.83
CA ALA A 176 10.82 -13.10 4.84
C ALA A 176 9.35 -12.77 5.11
N PRO A 177 8.88 -11.51 5.11
CA PRO A 177 7.45 -11.21 5.29
C PRO A 177 6.55 -11.63 4.11
N ILE A 178 7.13 -11.92 2.94
CA ILE A 178 6.41 -11.99 1.66
C ILE A 178 6.35 -13.42 1.09
N VAL A 179 7.33 -14.27 1.42
CA VAL A 179 7.49 -15.61 0.83
C VAL A 179 7.41 -16.71 1.89
N ALA A 180 7.23 -17.97 1.45
CA ALA A 180 7.07 -19.11 2.34
C ALA A 180 8.34 -19.41 3.14
N GLU A 181 9.51 -19.36 2.48
CA GLU A 181 10.81 -19.60 3.10
C GLU A 181 11.91 -18.77 2.43
N VAL A 182 12.83 -18.25 3.25
CA VAL A 182 14.11 -17.69 2.78
C VAL A 182 15.23 -18.63 3.17
N VAL A 183 16.03 -19.08 2.20
CA VAL A 183 17.26 -19.85 2.43
C VAL A 183 18.44 -18.87 2.39
N ALA A 184 18.91 -18.44 3.55
CA ALA A 184 20.00 -17.49 3.69
C ALA A 184 21.34 -18.23 3.76
N VAL A 185 22.18 -18.08 2.71
CA VAL A 185 23.45 -18.78 2.57
C VAL A 185 24.61 -17.80 2.69
N ASP A 186 25.59 -18.10 3.53
CA ASP A 186 26.87 -17.36 3.57
C ASP A 186 28.00 -18.30 3.96
N ARG A 187 29.22 -18.04 3.45
CA ARG A 187 30.40 -18.85 3.79
C ARG A 187 30.97 -18.49 5.16
N GLU A 188 30.74 -17.25 5.60
CA GLU A 188 31.31 -16.72 6.83
C GLU A 188 30.36 -16.93 8.01
N ARG A 189 30.71 -17.84 8.92
CA ARG A 189 29.89 -18.13 10.11
C ARG A 189 29.56 -16.88 10.93
N ALA A 190 30.48 -15.91 11.00
CA ALA A 190 30.28 -14.65 11.70
C ALA A 190 29.14 -13.80 11.09
N MET A 191 28.98 -13.82 9.77
CA MET A 191 27.89 -13.13 9.08
C MET A 191 26.55 -13.79 9.39
N LEU A 192 26.48 -15.12 9.34
CA LEU A 192 25.28 -15.88 9.72
C LEU A 192 24.88 -15.66 11.18
N GLU A 193 25.84 -15.61 12.10
CA GLU A 193 25.57 -15.29 13.51
C GLU A 193 24.99 -13.87 13.67
N ALA A 194 25.54 -12.88 12.97
CA ALA A 194 25.02 -11.52 12.96
C ALA A 194 23.61 -11.44 12.36
N SER A 195 23.39 -12.14 11.23
CA SER A 195 22.10 -12.21 10.54
C SER A 195 21.03 -12.86 11.40
N ARG A 196 21.31 -14.01 12.03
CA ARG A 196 20.40 -14.67 12.98
C ARG A 196 20.01 -13.77 14.15
N LYS A 197 20.97 -13.01 14.68
CA LYS A 197 20.70 -12.06 15.77
C LYS A 197 19.80 -10.92 15.33
N ARG A 198 20.03 -10.38 14.12
CA ARG A 198 19.23 -9.29 13.55
C ARG A 198 17.81 -9.75 13.21
N LEU A 199 17.68 -10.93 12.63
CA LEU A 199 16.45 -11.45 12.02
C LEU A 199 15.71 -12.47 12.91
N GLY A 200 16.00 -12.50 14.20
CA GLY A 200 15.45 -13.50 15.13
C GLY A 200 13.94 -13.45 15.34
N GLU A 201 13.25 -12.42 14.82
CA GLU A 201 11.78 -12.35 14.81
C GLU A 201 11.13 -13.16 13.67
N PHE A 202 11.89 -13.49 12.62
CA PHE A 202 11.40 -14.25 11.49
C PHE A 202 11.56 -15.75 11.71
N ASN A 203 10.48 -16.50 11.56
CA ASN A 203 10.46 -17.96 11.78
C ASN A 203 10.63 -18.77 10.49
N ASN A 204 10.70 -18.12 9.33
CA ASN A 204 10.75 -18.72 8.00
C ASN A 204 12.09 -18.48 7.28
N ILE A 205 13.17 -18.24 8.03
CA ILE A 205 14.52 -18.09 7.49
C ILE A 205 15.37 -19.29 7.89
N ARG A 206 15.85 -20.04 6.90
CA ARG A 206 16.79 -21.14 7.07
C ARG A 206 18.20 -20.66 6.76
N PHE A 207 19.06 -20.66 7.76
CA PHE A 207 20.46 -20.23 7.62
C PHE A 207 21.37 -21.41 7.32
N VAL A 208 22.12 -21.33 6.22
CA VAL A 208 23.04 -22.37 5.72
C VAL A 208 24.45 -21.79 5.61
N GLU A 209 25.42 -22.43 6.26
CA GLU A 209 26.83 -22.16 6.02
C GLU A 209 27.26 -22.90 4.76
N GLY A 210 27.69 -22.19 3.73
CA GLY A 210 27.97 -22.81 2.43
C GLY A 210 28.76 -21.93 1.47
N ASP A 211 29.49 -22.58 0.56
CA ASP A 211 30.19 -21.92 -0.55
C ASP A 211 29.24 -21.79 -1.74
N LEU A 212 29.22 -20.63 -2.38
CA LEU A 212 28.40 -20.38 -3.56
C LEU A 212 28.92 -21.09 -4.81
N LEU A 213 30.14 -21.65 -4.76
CA LEU A 213 30.72 -22.46 -5.82
C LEU A 213 30.34 -23.95 -5.74
N ASP A 214 29.82 -24.40 -4.58
CA ASP A 214 29.36 -25.77 -4.34
C ASP A 214 28.27 -25.75 -3.27
N LEU A 215 27.04 -25.45 -3.69
CA LEU A 215 25.93 -25.24 -2.77
C LEU A 215 25.38 -26.58 -2.25
N ASP A 216 25.34 -26.75 -0.93
CA ASP A 216 24.65 -27.86 -0.27
C ASP A 216 23.12 -27.68 -0.28
N LEU A 217 22.58 -27.55 -1.49
CA LEU A 217 21.17 -27.40 -1.80
C LEU A 217 20.83 -28.32 -2.97
N GLU A 218 19.65 -28.92 -2.91
CA GLU A 218 19.17 -29.80 -3.97
C GLU A 218 18.95 -29.01 -5.28
N SER A 219 19.10 -29.68 -6.42
CA SER A 219 18.75 -29.09 -7.70
C SER A 219 17.25 -28.78 -7.75
N GLU A 220 16.90 -27.64 -8.34
CA GLU A 220 15.49 -27.22 -8.52
C GLU A 220 14.69 -27.16 -7.19
N SER A 221 15.36 -26.82 -6.09
CA SER A 221 14.76 -26.73 -4.76
C SER A 221 14.17 -25.35 -4.43
N VAL A 222 14.55 -24.29 -5.16
CA VAL A 222 14.09 -22.90 -4.90
C VAL A 222 13.42 -22.28 -6.13
N ASP A 223 12.50 -21.35 -5.91
CA ASP A 223 11.76 -20.67 -6.99
C ASP A 223 12.53 -19.46 -7.53
N ALA A 224 13.29 -18.80 -6.66
CA ALA A 224 14.14 -17.68 -7.02
C ALA A 224 15.40 -17.63 -6.15
N ALA A 225 16.41 -16.88 -6.62
CA ALA A 225 17.58 -16.56 -5.83
C ALA A 225 17.98 -15.09 -6.00
N VAL A 226 18.69 -14.55 -5.01
CA VAL A 226 19.24 -13.20 -5.01
C VAL A 226 20.73 -13.27 -4.69
N MET A 227 21.54 -12.51 -5.42
CA MET A 227 22.94 -12.18 -5.08
C MET A 227 23.05 -10.67 -5.03
N MET A 228 23.24 -10.10 -3.84
CA MET A 228 23.28 -8.64 -3.66
C MET A 228 24.63 -8.21 -3.08
N LEU A 229 25.46 -7.59 -3.91
CA LEU A 229 26.84 -7.18 -3.60
C LEU A 229 27.73 -8.38 -3.21
N VAL A 230 27.65 -9.46 -3.98
CA VAL A 230 28.34 -10.73 -3.70
C VAL A 230 29.23 -11.17 -4.84
N LEU A 231 28.80 -10.98 -6.10
CA LEU A 231 29.44 -11.58 -7.27
C LEU A 231 30.89 -11.11 -7.43
N HIS A 232 31.20 -9.88 -7.04
CA HIS A 232 32.54 -9.30 -7.10
C HIS A 232 33.53 -9.86 -6.07
N HIS A 233 33.06 -10.59 -5.06
CA HIS A 233 33.89 -11.30 -4.07
C HIS A 233 34.16 -12.77 -4.44
N LEU A 234 33.60 -13.24 -5.56
CA LEU A 234 33.72 -14.63 -5.98
C LEU A 234 34.85 -14.76 -7.00
N PRO A 235 35.81 -15.69 -6.82
CA PRO A 235 36.90 -15.88 -7.78
C PRO A 235 36.39 -16.45 -9.11
N GLU A 236 35.27 -17.18 -9.07
CA GLU A 236 34.66 -17.82 -10.23
C GLU A 236 33.16 -17.46 -10.37
N PRO A 237 32.82 -16.22 -10.80
CA PRO A 237 31.44 -15.78 -10.97
C PRO A 237 30.58 -16.69 -11.85
N ALA A 238 31.19 -17.30 -12.88
CA ALA A 238 30.51 -18.22 -13.80
C ALA A 238 30.06 -19.51 -13.10
N ALA A 239 30.88 -20.05 -12.20
CA ALA A 239 30.55 -21.25 -11.45
C ALA A 239 29.41 -20.97 -10.47
N ALA A 240 29.47 -19.84 -9.75
CA ALA A 240 28.40 -19.45 -8.83
C ALA A 240 27.05 -19.20 -9.52
N ILE A 241 27.06 -18.58 -10.70
CA ILE A 241 25.84 -18.40 -11.50
C ILE A 241 25.31 -19.74 -12.00
N SER A 242 26.19 -20.69 -12.34
CA SER A 242 25.78 -22.05 -12.72
C SER A 242 25.18 -22.83 -11.55
N GLU A 243 25.75 -22.71 -10.35
CA GLU A 243 25.21 -23.30 -9.13
C GLU A 243 23.86 -22.69 -8.75
N ALA A 244 23.70 -21.37 -8.87
CA ALA A 244 22.41 -20.72 -8.71
C ALA A 244 21.38 -21.25 -9.71
N ALA A 245 21.76 -21.41 -10.99
CA ALA A 245 20.87 -21.99 -11.99
C ALA A 245 20.51 -23.45 -11.67
N ARG A 246 21.42 -24.24 -11.09
CA ARG A 246 21.16 -25.63 -10.68
C ARG A 246 20.06 -25.72 -9.62
N ILE A 247 20.13 -24.89 -8.58
CA ILE A 247 19.17 -24.92 -7.45
C ILE A 247 17.82 -24.29 -7.79
N ILE A 248 17.77 -23.36 -8.75
CA ILE A 248 16.54 -22.67 -9.15
C ILE A 248 15.68 -23.60 -10.02
N ARG A 249 14.36 -23.64 -9.78
CA ARG A 249 13.39 -24.40 -10.59
C ARG A 249 13.27 -23.87 -12.02
N PRO A 250 12.91 -24.70 -13.01
CA PRO A 250 12.54 -24.22 -14.34
C PRO A 250 11.49 -23.11 -14.27
N GLY A 251 11.69 -22.03 -15.04
CA GLY A 251 10.86 -20.82 -14.98
C GLY A 251 11.19 -19.84 -13.84
N GLY A 252 12.09 -20.19 -12.92
CA GLY A 252 12.55 -19.33 -11.83
C GLY A 252 13.53 -18.23 -12.27
N VAL A 253 13.97 -17.41 -11.31
CA VAL A 253 14.80 -16.23 -11.58
C VAL A 253 15.93 -16.04 -10.57
N LEU A 254 17.11 -15.66 -11.06
CA LEU A 254 18.21 -15.11 -10.26
C LEU A 254 18.24 -13.58 -10.42
N LEU A 255 18.18 -12.84 -9.32
CA LEU A 255 18.42 -11.41 -9.28
C LEU A 255 19.84 -11.12 -8.80
N VAL A 256 20.66 -10.51 -9.64
CA VAL A 256 21.99 -10.01 -9.28
C VAL A 256 21.92 -8.50 -9.14
N VAL A 257 22.35 -7.97 -8.00
CA VAL A 257 22.59 -6.53 -7.80
C VAL A 257 24.06 -6.35 -7.45
N ASP A 258 24.83 -5.72 -8.33
CA ASP A 258 26.27 -5.55 -8.11
C ASP A 258 26.79 -4.26 -8.74
N MET A 259 28.09 -4.01 -8.62
CA MET A 259 28.76 -2.80 -9.10
C MET A 259 28.99 -2.86 -10.60
N VAL A 260 28.72 -1.75 -11.27
CA VAL A 260 29.20 -1.49 -12.63
C VAL A 260 30.72 -1.39 -12.60
N ALA A 261 31.38 -1.92 -13.63
CA ALA A 261 32.83 -1.86 -13.81
C ALA A 261 33.41 -0.46 -13.50
N HIS A 262 34.49 -0.43 -12.72
CA HIS A 262 35.13 0.79 -12.24
C HIS A 262 36.65 0.63 -12.05
N ASP A 263 37.36 1.74 -11.84
CA ASP A 263 38.81 1.83 -11.73
C ASP A 263 39.33 2.03 -10.28
N ARG A 264 38.44 1.94 -9.28
CA ARG A 264 38.78 2.09 -7.85
C ARG A 264 39.50 0.87 -7.24
N ASP A 265 40.74 0.66 -7.62
CA ASP A 265 41.65 -0.40 -7.16
C ASP A 265 41.75 -0.58 -5.62
N THR A 266 41.62 0.50 -4.86
CA THR A 266 41.61 0.48 -3.37
C THR A 266 40.61 -0.51 -2.76
N TYR A 267 39.53 -0.86 -3.47
CA TYR A 267 38.54 -1.83 -3.01
C TYR A 267 39.10 -3.27 -2.99
N GLN A 268 40.05 -3.62 -3.85
CA GLN A 268 40.75 -4.91 -3.78
C GLN A 268 41.59 -5.00 -2.50
N LEU A 269 42.30 -3.91 -2.17
CA LEU A 269 43.22 -3.86 -1.03
C LEU A 269 42.51 -3.76 0.33
N THR A 270 41.35 -3.10 0.37
CA THR A 270 40.68 -2.76 1.64
C THR A 270 39.41 -3.55 1.91
N MET A 271 38.76 -4.06 0.86
CA MET A 271 37.46 -4.75 0.96
C MET A 271 37.51 -6.17 0.39
N GLY A 272 38.66 -6.64 -0.12
CA GLY A 272 38.78 -8.02 -0.63
C GLY A 272 37.96 -8.26 -1.89
N HIS A 273 37.85 -7.27 -2.76
CA HIS A 273 37.20 -7.45 -4.06
C HIS A 273 38.11 -8.27 -4.98
N GLU A 274 37.59 -9.36 -5.53
CA GLU A 274 38.25 -10.09 -6.62
C GLU A 274 38.02 -9.37 -7.96
N HIS A 275 36.86 -8.73 -8.11
CA HIS A 275 36.46 -8.00 -9.31
C HIS A 275 36.11 -6.53 -9.00
N LEU A 276 36.53 -5.61 -9.87
CA LEU A 276 36.20 -4.18 -9.77
C LEU A 276 34.88 -3.84 -10.49
N GLY A 277 33.83 -4.60 -10.16
CA GLY A 277 32.53 -4.54 -10.84
C GLY A 277 32.52 -5.23 -12.20
N PHE A 278 31.38 -5.15 -12.88
CA PHE A 278 31.12 -5.88 -14.13
C PHE A 278 30.56 -4.98 -15.23
N GLU A 279 30.94 -5.27 -16.48
CA GLU A 279 30.27 -4.71 -17.65
C GLU A 279 28.96 -5.46 -17.93
N GLU A 280 28.02 -4.80 -18.61
CA GLU A 280 26.76 -5.42 -19.04
C GLU A 280 27.02 -6.69 -19.88
N SER A 281 27.94 -6.61 -20.85
CA SER A 281 28.35 -7.72 -21.72
C SER A 281 28.79 -8.95 -20.91
N THR A 282 29.54 -8.74 -19.84
CA THR A 282 30.02 -9.82 -18.94
C THR A 282 28.85 -10.50 -18.24
N ILE A 283 27.89 -9.74 -17.71
CA ILE A 283 26.73 -10.32 -17.02
C ILE A 283 25.82 -11.09 -17.99
N LEU A 284 25.65 -10.60 -19.22
CA LEU A 284 24.91 -11.31 -20.26
C LEU A 284 25.58 -12.65 -20.61
N GLU A 285 26.90 -12.67 -20.81
CA GLU A 285 27.67 -13.88 -21.12
C GLU A 285 27.60 -14.88 -19.96
N LEU A 286 27.79 -14.41 -18.71
CA LEU A 286 27.73 -15.25 -17.52
C LEU A 286 26.35 -15.90 -17.36
N GLY A 287 25.27 -15.15 -17.59
CA GLY A 287 23.91 -15.70 -17.52
C GLY A 287 23.65 -16.76 -18.58
N GLU A 288 24.06 -16.51 -19.83
CA GLU A 288 23.91 -17.50 -20.92
C GLU A 288 24.70 -18.79 -20.62
N ARG A 289 25.98 -18.64 -20.25
CA ARG A 289 26.85 -19.79 -19.93
C ARG A 289 26.41 -20.54 -18.68
N GLY A 290 25.83 -19.84 -17.70
CA GLY A 290 25.30 -20.40 -16.47
C GLY A 290 23.95 -21.11 -16.63
N GLY A 291 23.39 -21.17 -17.84
CA GLY A 291 22.15 -21.92 -18.11
C GLY A 291 20.86 -21.10 -18.04
N PHE A 292 20.93 -19.78 -18.01
CA PHE A 292 19.75 -18.91 -18.08
C PHE A 292 19.35 -18.62 -19.53
N GLY A 293 18.05 -18.63 -19.79
CA GLY A 293 17.51 -18.46 -21.14
C GLY A 293 17.32 -17.01 -21.56
N ARG A 294 17.22 -16.08 -20.60
CA ARG A 294 17.03 -14.66 -20.84
C ARG A 294 17.67 -13.86 -19.70
N VAL A 295 18.38 -12.79 -20.04
CA VAL A 295 18.98 -11.87 -19.08
C VAL A 295 18.47 -10.46 -19.34
N CYS A 296 18.02 -9.78 -18.29
CA CYS A 296 17.60 -8.37 -18.34
C CYS A 296 18.51 -7.55 -17.44
N TRP A 297 19.38 -6.73 -18.02
CA TRP A 297 20.29 -5.86 -17.29
C TRP A 297 19.75 -4.42 -17.25
N ARG A 298 19.96 -3.73 -16.13
CA ARG A 298 19.70 -2.29 -16.02
C ARG A 298 20.67 -1.64 -15.04
N ARG A 299 21.16 -0.45 -15.40
CA ARG A 299 21.87 0.42 -14.46
C ARG A 299 20.91 0.97 -13.41
N LEU A 300 21.27 0.90 -12.14
CA LEU A 300 20.50 1.50 -11.06
C LEU A 300 20.85 2.98 -10.92
N ARG A 301 19.85 3.80 -10.59
CA ARG A 301 20.09 5.20 -10.26
C ARG A 301 20.84 5.27 -8.92
N PRO A 302 21.89 6.09 -8.79
CA PRO A 302 22.56 6.29 -7.52
C PRO A 302 21.55 6.77 -6.47
N MET A 303 21.58 6.16 -5.29
CA MET A 303 20.82 6.69 -4.16
C MET A 303 21.45 8.00 -3.68
N PRO A 304 20.65 9.00 -3.26
CA PRO A 304 21.17 10.22 -2.66
C PRO A 304 22.16 9.92 -1.54
N GLY A 305 23.34 10.54 -1.59
CA GLY A 305 24.41 10.33 -0.59
C GLY A 305 25.33 9.12 -0.84
N GLY A 306 25.03 8.26 -1.83
CA GLY A 306 25.91 7.16 -2.22
C GLY A 306 27.22 7.65 -2.82
N LYS A 307 28.36 7.26 -2.23
CA LYS A 307 29.71 7.62 -2.71
C LYS A 307 30.44 6.46 -3.41
N GLY A 308 29.86 5.25 -3.37
CA GLY A 308 30.42 4.05 -3.98
C GLY A 308 30.38 4.05 -5.52
N PRO A 309 30.84 2.96 -6.15
CA PRO A 309 30.63 2.72 -7.57
C PRO A 309 29.14 2.72 -7.94
N GLY A 310 28.84 2.94 -9.23
CA GLY A 310 27.48 2.77 -9.72
C GLY A 310 27.04 1.31 -9.59
N LEU A 311 25.74 1.08 -9.35
CA LEU A 311 25.18 -0.27 -9.25
C LEU A 311 24.39 -0.62 -10.51
N PHE A 312 24.23 -1.91 -10.76
CA PHE A 312 23.29 -2.48 -11.72
C PHE A 312 22.38 -3.50 -11.03
N ALA A 313 21.27 -3.83 -11.69
CA ALA A 313 20.47 -4.99 -11.41
C ALA A 313 20.33 -5.83 -12.68
N ALA A 314 20.52 -7.13 -12.57
CA ALA A 314 20.32 -8.09 -13.64
C ALA A 314 19.38 -9.20 -13.20
N SER A 315 18.32 -9.44 -13.96
CA SER A 315 17.39 -10.56 -13.76
C SER A 315 17.68 -11.64 -14.79
N LEU A 316 18.10 -12.81 -14.34
CA LEU A 316 18.47 -13.96 -15.14
C LEU A 316 17.36 -15.01 -15.01
N PHE A 317 16.64 -15.30 -16.09
CA PHE A 317 15.46 -16.17 -16.09
C PHE A 317 15.82 -17.57 -16.58
N LYS A 318 15.54 -18.60 -15.77
CA LYS A 318 15.76 -20.00 -16.13
C LYS A 318 14.67 -20.44 -17.10
N ARG A 319 15.03 -21.22 -18.12
CA ARG A 319 14.03 -21.75 -19.07
C ARG A 319 13.05 -22.67 -18.34
N SER A 320 11.77 -22.61 -18.75
CA SER A 320 10.73 -23.56 -18.33
C SER A 320 10.92 -24.94 -18.95
#